data_AF-A0A2V9K210-F1
#
_entry.id   AF-A0A2V9K210-F1
#
_cell.length_a   1.000
_cell.length_b   1.000
_cell.length_c   1.000
_cell.angle_alpha   90.00
_cell.angle_beta   90.00
_cell.angle_gamma   90.00
#
_symmetry.space_group_name_H-M   'P 1'
#
loop_
_entity.id
_entity.type
_entity.pdbx_description
1 polymer ?
#
loop_
_entity_poly.entity_id
_entity_poly.type
_entity_poly.pdbx_seq_one_letter_code
_entity_poly.pdbx_strand_id
1 'polypeptide(L)'
;MIRATLVYVFVAVYVLVLGPIAIVWIWLARDARFAYAAARLCVRIAGLLCGVRVRVRGREKLRPDCNYFFLSNHQGNFDAPVLLHAIPGDVRAVIKQEMMRIPVLS
;
A
#
# COMPACT_ATOMS: atom_id res chain seq x y z
N MET A 1 -9.60 13.62 17.08
CA MET A 1 -10.11 13.87 15.71
C MET A 1 -9.10 14.61 14.84
N ILE A 2 -8.42 15.66 15.34
CA ILE A 2 -7.39 16.43 14.61
C ILE A 2 -6.36 15.54 13.88
N ARG A 3 -5.76 14.58 14.59
CA ARG A 3 -4.76 13.67 13.99
C ARG A 3 -5.29 12.88 12.79
N ALA A 4 -6.53 12.38 12.88
CA ALA A 4 -7.15 11.65 11.79
C ALA A 4 -7.41 12.57 10.59
N THR A 5 -7.91 13.78 10.84
CA THR A 5 -8.11 14.80 9.80
C THR A 5 -6.80 15.13 9.08
N LEU A 6 -5.71 15.36 9.83
CA LEU A 6 -4.39 15.63 9.25
C LEU A 6 -3.92 14.48 8.36
N VAL A 7 -4.11 13.24 8.80
CA VAL A 7 -3.73 12.05 8.02
C VAL A 7 -4.56 11.95 6.74
N TYR A 8 -5.88 12.15 6.83
CA TYR A 8 -6.73 12.12 5.64
C TYR A 8 -6.38 13.22 4.64
N VAL A 9 -6.15 14.45 5.11
CA VAL A 9 -5.72 15.56 4.25
C VAL A 9 -4.37 15.24 3.61
N PHE A 10 -3.41 14.74 4.39
CA PHE A 10 -2.10 14.34 3.87
C PHE A 10 -2.23 13.26 2.79
N VAL A 11 -2.95 12.17 3.06
CA VAL A 11 -3.12 11.06 2.12
C VAL A 11 -3.85 11.54 0.86
N ALA A 12 -4.90 12.36 1.00
CA ALA A 12 -5.64 12.90 -0.13
C ALA A 12 -4.74 13.76 -1.04
N VAL A 13 -3.99 14.70 -0.47
CA VAL A 13 -3.06 15.55 -1.23
C VAL A 13 -1.94 14.71 -1.85
N TYR A 14 -1.37 13.78 -1.10
CA TYR A 14 -0.29 12.91 -1.59
C TYR A 14 -0.75 12.06 -2.79
N VAL A 15 -1.92 11.45 -2.70
CA VAL A 15 -2.50 10.65 -3.78
C VAL A 15 -2.89 11.53 -4.97
N LEU A 16 -3.45 12.71 -4.74
CA LEU A 16 -3.83 13.64 -5.81
C LEU A 16 -2.61 14.08 -6.63
N VAL A 17 -1.45 14.25 -6.01
CA VAL A 17 -0.22 14.66 -6.68
C VAL A 17 0.54 13.47 -7.26
N LEU A 18 0.86 12.45 -6.46
CA LEU A 18 1.69 11.33 -6.92
C LEU A 18 0.92 10.24 -7.65
N GLY A 19 -0.38 10.11 -7.43
CA GLY A 19 -1.22 9.11 -8.10
C GLY A 19 -1.21 9.27 -9.63
N PRO A 20 -1.54 10.45 -10.18
CA PRO A 20 -1.48 10.70 -11.62
C PRO A 20 -0.07 10.47 -12.20
N ILE A 21 0.97 10.94 -11.50
CA ILE A 21 2.38 10.73 -11.91
C ILE A 21 2.69 9.23 -11.99
N ALA A 22 2.29 8.46 -10.98
CA ALA A 22 2.48 7.02 -10.95
C ALA A 22 1.70 6.31 -12.07
N ILE A 23 0.47 6.72 -12.36
CA ILE A 23 -0.35 6.16 -13.45
C ILE A 23 0.33 6.43 -14.80
N VAL A 24 0.74 7.67 -15.06
CA VAL A 24 1.45 8.04 -16.31
C VAL A 24 2.75 7.26 -16.43
N TRP A 25 3.51 7.14 -15.33
CA TRP A 25 4.74 6.36 -15.29
C TRP A 25 4.50 4.88 -15.62
N ILE A 26 3.51 4.24 -15.00
CA ILE A 26 3.15 2.85 -15.28
C ILE A 26 2.74 2.67 -16.74
N TRP A 27 1.97 3.61 -17.29
CA TRP A 27 1.50 3.54 -18.68
C TRP A 27 2.65 3.63 -19.68
N LEU A 28 3.61 4.53 -19.44
CA LEU A 28 4.79 4.75 -20.31
C LEU A 28 5.87 3.69 -20.11
N ALA A 29 6.30 3.46 -18.87
CA ALA A 29 7.45 2.62 -18.54
C ALA A 29 7.09 1.15 -18.31
N ARG A 30 5.78 0.83 -18.21
CA ARG A 30 5.28 -0.52 -17.87
C ARG A 30 5.89 -1.09 -16.58
N ASP A 31 6.22 -0.19 -15.65
CA ASP A 31 6.92 -0.50 -14.41
C ASP A 31 6.19 0.09 -13.20
N ALA A 32 5.75 -0.77 -12.29
CA ALA A 32 5.03 -0.39 -11.08
C ALA A 32 5.93 -0.10 -9.87
N ARG A 33 7.25 -0.34 -9.95
CA ARG A 33 8.17 -0.18 -8.80
C ARG A 33 8.12 1.22 -8.19
N PHE A 34 8.01 2.25 -9.04
CA PHE A 34 7.83 3.63 -8.59
C PHE A 34 6.55 3.80 -7.77
N ALA A 35 5.42 3.30 -8.28
CA ALA A 35 4.13 3.39 -7.59
C ALA A 35 4.16 2.67 -6.23
N TYR A 36 4.75 1.47 -6.17
CA TYR A 36 4.93 0.75 -4.91
C TYR A 36 5.84 1.48 -3.92
N ALA A 37 6.94 2.07 -4.40
CA ALA A 37 7.82 2.88 -3.56
C ALA A 37 7.12 4.11 -2.99
N ALA A 38 6.37 4.83 -3.83
CA ALA A 38 5.56 5.98 -3.42
C ALA A 38 4.46 5.59 -2.42
N ALA A 39 3.76 4.48 -2.66
CA ALA A 39 2.73 3.96 -1.76
C ALA A 39 3.31 3.57 -0.39
N ARG A 40 4.45 2.88 -0.36
CA ARG A 40 5.16 2.55 0.90
C ARG A 40 5.60 3.81 1.65
N LEU A 41 6.07 4.84 0.94
CA LEU A 41 6.46 6.11 1.56
C LEU A 41 5.23 6.82 2.16
N CYS A 42 4.13 6.91 1.41
CA CYS A 42 2.87 7.47 1.90
C CYS A 42 2.40 6.77 3.18
N VAL A 43 2.35 5.44 3.18
CA VAL A 43 1.93 4.63 4.32
C VAL A 43 2.86 4.82 5.52
N ARG A 44 4.18 4.91 5.31
CA ARG A 44 5.14 5.17 6.40
C ARG A 44 4.89 6.53 7.04
N ILE A 45 4.74 7.58 6.23
CA ILE A 45 4.47 8.94 6.74
C ILE A 45 3.11 9.01 7.42
N ALA A 46 2.06 8.45 6.81
CA ALA A 46 0.73 8.41 7.41
C ALA A 46 0.71 7.63 8.75
N GLY A 47 1.44 6.51 8.83
CA GLY A 47 1.62 5.75 10.06
C GLY A 47 2.30 6.57 11.16
N LEU A 48 3.36 7.33 10.81
CA LEU A 48 4.02 8.25 11.73
C LEU A 48 3.08 9.37 12.22
N LEU A 49 2.32 9.99 11.32
CA LEU A 49 1.31 11.01 11.65
C LEU A 49 0.22 10.44 12.57
N CYS A 50 -0.14 9.17 12.40
CA CYS A 50 -1.05 8.46 13.30
C CYS A 50 -0.42 8.02 14.64
N GLY A 51 0.90 8.14 14.82
CA GLY A 51 1.60 7.60 15.98
C GLY A 51 1.60 6.07 16.04
N VAL A 52 1.44 5.40 14.89
CA VAL A 52 1.41 3.94 14.78
C VAL A 52 2.84 3.41 14.64
N ARG A 53 3.19 2.42 15.46
CA ARG A 53 4.45 1.68 15.35
C ARG A 53 4.15 0.24 14.91
N VAL A 54 4.63 -0.14 13.73
CA VAL A 54 4.49 -1.50 13.21
C VAL A 54 5.62 -2.37 13.75
N ARG A 55 5.28 -3.51 14.36
CA ARG A 55 6.25 -4.51 14.80
C ARG A 55 6.05 -5.79 14.00
N VAL A 56 7.08 -6.19 13.26
CA VAL A 56 7.09 -7.44 12.49
C VAL A 56 7.88 -8.50 13.24
N ARG A 57 7.37 -9.73 13.29
CA ARG A 57 8.06 -10.91 13.84
C ARG A 57 7.98 -12.04 12.81
N GLY A 58 8.97 -12.91 12.73
CA GLY A 58 8.95 -14.02 11.78
C GLY A 58 9.43 -13.67 10.37
N ARG A 59 10.03 -12.48 10.15
CA ARG A 59 10.51 -12.06 8.83
C ARG A 59 11.67 -12.94 8.35
N GLU A 60 12.46 -13.43 9.29
CA GLU A 60 13.55 -14.39 9.08
C GLU A 60 13.10 -15.74 8.51
N LYS A 61 11.80 -16.06 8.61
CA LYS A 61 11.23 -17.28 8.04
C LYS A 61 11.02 -17.18 6.53
N LEU A 62 11.10 -15.97 5.97
CA LEU A 62 10.95 -15.74 4.54
C LEU A 62 12.28 -16.01 3.84
N ARG A 63 12.28 -17.02 2.98
CA ARG A 63 13.35 -17.29 2.01
C ARG A 63 13.22 -16.37 0.80
N PRO A 64 14.35 -15.87 0.25
CA PRO A 64 14.36 -15.19 -1.04
C PRO A 64 13.88 -16.12 -2.15
N ASP A 65 13.45 -15.53 -3.28
CA ASP A 65 13.06 -16.23 -4.52
C ASP A 65 11.93 -17.26 -4.38
N CYS A 66 11.17 -17.18 -3.28
CA CYS A 66 9.97 -17.97 -3.04
C CYS A 66 8.72 -17.11 -3.19
N ASN A 67 7.68 -17.66 -3.80
CA ASN A 67 6.36 -17.04 -3.83
C ASN A 67 5.61 -17.35 -2.54
N TYR A 68 4.97 -16.33 -1.96
CA TYR A 68 4.20 -16.46 -0.72
C TYR A 68 2.76 -15.98 -0.93
N PHE A 69 1.83 -16.69 -0.31
CA PHE A 69 0.46 -16.21 -0.14
C PHE A 69 0.29 -15.72 1.29
N PHE A 70 0.13 -14.40 1.45
CA PHE A 70 -0.04 -13.79 2.77
C PHE A 70 -1.52 -13.73 3.13
N LEU A 71 -1.87 -14.34 4.25
CA LEU A 71 -3.20 -14.33 4.83
C LEU A 71 -3.19 -13.49 6.11
N SER A 72 -4.12 -12.54 6.20
CA SER A 72 -4.33 -11.71 7.39
C SER A 72 -5.79 -11.82 7.82
N ASN A 73 -6.03 -11.67 9.12
CA ASN A 73 -7.35 -11.28 9.58
C ASN A 73 -7.71 -9.89 9.03
N HIS A 74 -9.01 -9.61 8.88
CA HIS A 74 -9.51 -8.30 8.50
C HIS A 74 -10.10 -7.61 9.72
N GLN A 75 -9.48 -6.52 10.18
CA GLN A 75 -9.86 -5.75 11.36
C GLN A 75 -10.20 -4.30 11.03
N GLY A 76 -9.86 -3.82 9.83
CA GLY A 76 -10.36 -2.56 9.31
C GLY A 76 -9.44 -1.89 8.30
N ASN A 77 -9.62 -0.58 8.15
CA ASN A 77 -8.97 0.22 7.10
C ASN A 77 -7.44 0.29 7.23
N PHE A 78 -6.88 -0.05 8.39
CA PHE A 78 -5.43 -0.05 8.61
C PHE A 78 -4.74 -1.33 8.13
N ASP A 79 -5.48 -2.36 7.75
CA ASP A 79 -4.90 -3.65 7.36
C ASP A 79 -4.02 -3.52 6.11
N ALA A 80 -4.55 -2.96 5.03
CA ALA A 80 -3.79 -2.82 3.78
C ALA A 80 -2.53 -1.93 3.95
N PRO A 81 -2.60 -0.75 4.61
CA PRO A 81 -1.40 0.03 4.94
C PRO A 81 -0.38 -0.75 5.76
N VAL A 82 -0.79 -1.42 6.84
CA VAL A 82 0.14 -2.17 7.71
C VAL A 82 0.77 -3.33 6.96
N LEU A 83 0.01 -4.06 6.13
CA LEU A 83 0.54 -5.14 5.31
C LEU A 83 1.53 -4.63 4.26
N LEU A 84 1.22 -3.52 3.57
CA LEU A 84 2.14 -2.89 2.61
C LEU A 84 3.44 -2.41 3.29
N HIS A 85 3.36 -2.02 4.56
CA HIS A 85 4.54 -1.66 5.35
C HIS A 85 5.36 -2.88 5.78
N ALA A 86 4.69 -3.97 6.19
CA ALA A 86 5.32 -5.11 6.84
C ALA A 86 5.90 -6.15 5.86
N ILE A 87 5.18 -6.42 4.76
CA ILE A 87 5.54 -7.47 3.80
C ILE A 87 6.70 -6.99 2.92
N PRO A 88 7.76 -7.81 2.73
CA PRO A 88 8.84 -7.46 1.81
C PRO A 88 8.38 -7.54 0.35
N GLY A 89 8.85 -6.59 -0.46
CA GLY A 89 8.61 -6.56 -1.91
C GLY A 89 7.30 -5.89 -2.32
N ASP A 90 6.93 -6.10 -3.58
CA ASP A 90 5.73 -5.53 -4.20
C ASP A 90 4.59 -6.56 -4.14
N VAL A 91 3.60 -6.28 -3.29
CA VAL A 91 2.49 -7.21 -2.98
C VAL A 91 1.34 -7.02 -3.96
N ARG A 92 0.77 -8.12 -4.45
CA ARG A 92 -0.47 -8.10 -5.23
C ARG A 92 -1.64 -8.48 -4.33
N ALA A 93 -2.62 -7.60 -4.24
CA ALA A 93 -3.84 -7.85 -3.49
C ALA A 93 -4.78 -8.75 -4.30
N VAL A 94 -5.44 -9.70 -3.62
CA VAL A 94 -6.57 -10.43 -4.20
C VAL A 94 -7.81 -9.58 -4.00
N ILE A 95 -8.47 -9.23 -5.10
CA ILE A 95 -9.71 -8.45 -5.11
C ILE A 95 -10.87 -9.29 -5.61
N LYS A 96 -12.09 -8.86 -5.26
CA LYS A 96 -13.32 -9.49 -5.73
C LYS A 96 -13.42 -9.40 -7.25
N GLN A 97 -13.88 -10.47 -7.91
CA GLN A 97 -14.00 -10.51 -9.38
C GLN A 97 -14.93 -9.40 -9.90
N GLU A 98 -15.93 -8.99 -9.12
CA GLU A 98 -16.82 -7.87 -9.46
C GLU A 98 -16.08 -6.55 -9.62
N MET A 99 -14.93 -6.36 -8.94
CA MET A 99 -14.11 -5.16 -9.11
C MET A 99 -13.48 -5.07 -10.49
N MET A 100 -13.22 -6.20 -11.14
CA MET A 100 -12.68 -6.24 -12.51
C MET A 100 -13.69 -5.74 -13.56
N ARG A 101 -14.95 -5.50 -13.18
CA ARG A 101 -15.95 -4.86 -14.05
C ARG A 101 -15.80 -3.34 -14.10
N ILE A 102 -15.00 -2.75 -13.21
CA ILE A 102 -14.75 -1.30 -13.15
C ILE A 102 -13.53 -1.02 -14.05
N PRO A 103 -13.65 -0.26 -15.16
CA PRO A 103 -12.60 -0.15 -16.18
C PRO A 103 -11.24 0.39 -15.71
N VAL A 104 -11.21 1.15 -14.60
CA VAL A 104 -9.98 1.69 -14.02
C VAL A 104 -9.29 0.67 -13.09
N LEU A 105 -10.01 -0.37 -12.67
CA LEU A 105 -9.56 -1.39 -11.72
C LEU A 105 -9.39 -2.78 -12.35
N SER A 106 -9.62 -2.89 -13.67
CA SER A 106 -9.50 -4.11 -14.47
C SER A 106 -8.09 -4.34 -15.02
#